data_AF-A0AAU9WI53-F1
#
_entry.id   AF-A0AAU9WI53-F1
#
_cell.length_a   1.000
_cell.length_b   1.000
_cell.length_c   1.000
_cell.angle_alpha   90.00
_cell.angle_beta   90.00
_cell.angle_gamma   90.00
#
_symmetry.space_group_name_H-M   'P 1'
#
loop_
_entity.id
_entity.type
_entity.pdbx_description
1 polymer ?
#
loop_
_entity_poly.entity_id
_entity_poly.type
_entity_poly.pdbx_seq_one_letter_code
_entity_poly.pdbx_strand_id
1 'polypeptide(L)'
;MAAEHETPVSLYFKMTSAVLLRNELKIEYGKDYEETKNRLFAILGWLGRANLGNPFVASCDLASYLKFSVSKYVIHYGPSIFINYSRFPYKADTVNEWFNLPPEDDWPERGEAVKIINVDKCGLARKCYRTQNQVENAFPDSLEDDEFEVFFHGTSHESAEDIIEGGIDLGKGARKRDFSDGDGFYLNKNFDDALRWAEHRSKSSAVLVFRLKKTELRGDDNEKGYDLREPDMKKEWQKVIKTFRNGTLNSKYRKEMNHLYQFIEGPMASISEKNSSSVSHPRQKDDSYQLCVRTQNCVELFDRGLHSVVFSEK
;
A
#
# COMPACT_ATOMS: atom_id res chain seq x y z
N MET A 1 25.77 -8.22 -47.08
CA MET A 1 24.39 -7.81 -46.76
C MET A 1 23.46 -8.78 -47.45
N ALA A 2 22.86 -9.71 -46.71
CA ALA A 2 21.76 -10.53 -47.19
C ALA A 2 20.54 -10.11 -46.38
N ALA A 3 19.50 -9.61 -47.05
CA ALA A 3 18.24 -9.27 -46.43
C ALA A 3 17.55 -10.59 -46.04
N GLU A 4 17.23 -10.77 -44.76
CA GLU A 4 16.43 -11.90 -44.30
C GLU A 4 15.04 -11.81 -44.93
N HIS A 5 14.73 -12.79 -45.78
CA HIS A 5 13.41 -12.93 -46.38
C HIS A 5 12.44 -13.42 -45.29
N GLU A 6 11.54 -12.56 -44.84
CA GLU A 6 10.46 -12.96 -43.94
C GLU A 6 9.53 -13.95 -44.67
N THR A 7 9.33 -15.13 -44.09
CA THR A 7 8.41 -16.13 -44.63
C THR A 7 6.95 -15.76 -44.32
N PRO A 8 5.98 -16.14 -45.16
CA PRO A 8 4.56 -15.86 -44.93
C PRO A 8 4.04 -16.37 -43.58
N VAL A 9 4.64 -17.45 -43.07
CA VAL A 9 4.33 -18.04 -41.76
C VAL A 9 4.76 -17.12 -40.61
N SER A 10 5.90 -16.44 -40.74
CA SER A 10 6.38 -15.44 -39.76
C SER A 10 5.45 -14.23 -39.69
N LEU A 11 4.96 -13.76 -40.85
CA LEU A 11 4.03 -12.63 -40.94
C LEU A 11 2.67 -12.97 -40.31
N TYR A 12 2.16 -14.18 -40.58
CA TYR A 12 0.91 -14.68 -40.00
C TYR A 12 1.01 -14.79 -38.48
N PHE A 13 2.13 -15.33 -37.95
CA PHE A 13 2.35 -15.43 -36.50
C PHE A 13 2.40 -14.06 -35.81
N LYS A 14 3.06 -13.08 -36.44
CA LYS A 14 3.12 -11.70 -35.92
C LYS A 14 1.76 -11.02 -35.90
N MET A 15 0.95 -11.21 -36.95
CA MET A 15 -0.41 -10.64 -37.01
C MET A 15 -1.35 -11.27 -35.98
N THR A 16 -1.35 -12.61 -35.85
CA THR A 16 -2.23 -13.30 -34.89
C THR A 16 -1.84 -12.98 -33.45
N SER A 17 -0.54 -12.87 -33.16
CA SER A 17 -0.06 -12.46 -31.83
C SER A 17 -0.46 -11.02 -31.50
N ALA A 18 -0.36 -10.10 -32.46
CA ALA A 18 -0.77 -8.71 -32.28
C ALA A 18 -2.28 -8.56 -32.06
N VAL A 19 -3.09 -9.37 -32.75
CA VAL A 19 -4.56 -9.39 -32.58
C VAL A 19 -4.95 -9.96 -31.22
N LEU A 20 -4.27 -11.03 -30.76
CA LEU A 20 -4.53 -11.65 -29.46
C LEU A 20 -4.14 -10.71 -28.30
N LEU A 21 -3.00 -10.01 -28.41
CA LEU A 21 -2.58 -9.00 -27.45
C LEU A 21 -3.54 -7.79 -27.38
N ARG A 22 -4.10 -7.37 -28.52
CA ARG A 22 -4.97 -6.18 -28.59
C ARG A 22 -6.41 -6.48 -28.15
N ASN A 23 -6.94 -7.64 -28.52
CA ASN A 23 -8.36 -7.95 -28.32
C ASN A 23 -8.63 -8.69 -27.00
N GLU A 24 -7.72 -9.54 -26.53
CA GLU A 24 -7.94 -10.37 -25.33
C GLU A 24 -7.30 -9.77 -24.07
N LEU A 25 -6.17 -9.06 -24.19
CA LEU A 25 -5.40 -8.59 -23.03
C LEU A 25 -5.55 -7.10 -22.71
N LYS A 26 -6.22 -6.30 -23.57
CA LYS A 26 -6.46 -4.84 -23.39
C LYS A 26 -5.23 -4.05 -22.89
N ILE A 27 -4.01 -4.42 -23.29
CA ILE A 27 -2.79 -3.73 -22.86
C ILE A 27 -2.63 -2.47 -23.70
N GLU A 28 -2.92 -1.31 -23.11
CA GLU A 28 -2.62 0.00 -23.70
C GLU A 28 -1.15 0.40 -23.47
N TYR A 29 -0.61 1.12 -24.46
CA TYR A 29 0.81 1.42 -24.67
C TYR A 29 1.53 1.98 -23.42
N GLY A 30 2.54 1.25 -22.94
CA GLY A 30 3.49 1.66 -21.90
C GLY A 30 4.80 0.87 -21.97
N LYS A 31 5.82 1.26 -21.19
CA LYS A 31 7.13 0.56 -21.14
C LYS A 31 7.02 -0.94 -20.82
N ASP A 32 5.96 -1.36 -20.14
CA ASP A 32 5.65 -2.77 -19.85
C ASP A 32 5.20 -3.57 -21.08
N TYR A 33 4.73 -2.90 -22.14
CA TYR A 33 4.40 -3.53 -23.42
C TYR A 33 5.63 -4.14 -24.07
N GLU A 34 6.75 -3.42 -24.15
CA GLU A 34 7.95 -3.94 -24.82
C GLU A 34 8.62 -5.07 -24.03
N GLU A 35 8.58 -5.02 -22.69
CA GLU A 35 9.10 -6.12 -21.86
C GLU A 35 8.21 -7.38 -21.97
N THR A 36 6.90 -7.21 -21.89
CA THR A 36 5.93 -8.32 -22.03
C THR A 36 5.98 -8.91 -23.45
N LYS A 37 6.05 -8.05 -24.47
CA LYS A 37 6.21 -8.42 -25.87
C LYS A 37 7.51 -9.19 -26.10
N ASN A 38 8.64 -8.71 -25.57
CA ASN A 38 9.93 -9.39 -25.72
C ASN A 38 9.97 -10.76 -25.03
N ARG A 39 9.35 -10.89 -23.84
CA ARG A 39 9.21 -12.18 -23.14
C ARG A 39 8.31 -13.15 -23.91
N LEU A 40 7.21 -12.67 -24.47
CA LEU A 40 6.32 -13.48 -25.29
C LEU A 40 7.01 -13.94 -26.59
N PHE A 41 7.74 -13.04 -27.27
CA PHE A 41 8.53 -13.38 -28.45
C PHE A 41 9.65 -14.38 -28.14
N ALA A 42 10.27 -14.31 -26.97
CA ALA A 42 11.25 -15.31 -26.54
C ALA A 42 10.61 -16.70 -26.37
N ILE A 43 9.43 -16.78 -25.76
CA ILE A 43 8.67 -18.03 -25.59
C ILE A 43 8.23 -18.59 -26.95
N LEU A 44 7.70 -17.75 -27.83
CA LEU A 44 7.29 -18.15 -29.18
C LEU A 44 8.47 -18.57 -30.06
N GLY A 45 9.61 -17.88 -29.96
CA GLY A 45 10.85 -18.25 -30.63
C GLY A 45 11.42 -19.58 -30.13
N TRP A 46 11.19 -19.93 -28.87
CA TRP A 46 11.52 -21.24 -28.31
C TRP A 46 10.60 -22.35 -28.84
N LEU A 47 9.29 -22.07 -28.90
CA LEU A 47 8.29 -22.99 -29.45
C LEU A 47 8.50 -23.25 -30.96
N GLY A 48 8.94 -22.24 -31.71
CA GLY A 48 9.31 -22.39 -33.12
C GLY A 48 10.54 -23.26 -33.38
N ARG A 49 11.34 -23.57 -32.35
CA ARG A 49 12.47 -24.52 -32.43
C ARG A 49 12.10 -25.96 -32.07
N ALA A 50 10.90 -26.19 -31.53
CA ALA A 50 10.39 -27.55 -31.34
C ALA A 50 9.98 -28.11 -32.71
N ASN A 51 10.65 -29.18 -33.15
CA ASN A 51 10.34 -29.84 -34.43
C ASN A 51 8.92 -30.44 -34.39
N LEU A 52 7.95 -29.70 -34.92
CA LEU A 52 6.61 -30.20 -35.20
C LEU A 52 6.66 -30.89 -36.57
N GLY A 53 6.56 -32.22 -36.56
CA GLY A 53 6.54 -33.03 -37.77
C GLY A 53 5.31 -32.73 -38.66
N ASN A 54 5.60 -32.59 -39.95
CA ASN A 54 4.73 -32.59 -41.14
C ASN A 54 3.69 -31.45 -41.32
N PRO A 55 3.66 -30.71 -42.46
CA PRO A 55 3.08 -29.36 -42.50
C PRO A 55 1.60 -29.24 -42.90
N PHE A 56 0.85 -30.31 -43.16
CA PHE A 56 -0.42 -30.19 -43.91
C PHE A 56 -1.72 -30.59 -43.19
N VAL A 57 -1.66 -30.98 -41.92
CA VAL A 57 -2.87 -31.27 -41.10
C VAL A 57 -3.04 -30.24 -39.95
N ALA A 58 -2.15 -29.25 -39.88
CA ALA A 58 -1.82 -28.59 -38.62
C ALA A 58 -2.61 -27.32 -38.28
N SER A 59 -3.62 -26.82 -39.02
CA SER A 59 -4.23 -25.53 -38.62
C SER A 59 -5.16 -25.65 -37.39
N CYS A 60 -6.01 -26.69 -37.34
CA CYS A 60 -6.92 -26.93 -36.21
C CYS A 60 -6.21 -27.63 -35.05
N ASP A 61 -5.23 -28.49 -35.34
CA ASP A 61 -4.42 -29.14 -34.32
C ASP A 61 -3.36 -28.22 -33.73
N LEU A 62 -2.77 -27.28 -34.48
CA LEU A 62 -1.81 -26.31 -33.91
C LEU A 62 -2.51 -25.30 -33.01
N ALA A 63 -3.73 -24.85 -33.34
CA ALA A 63 -4.51 -24.00 -32.44
C ALA A 63 -4.89 -24.74 -31.14
N SER A 64 -5.23 -26.03 -31.24
CA SER A 64 -5.53 -26.89 -30.09
C SER A 64 -4.27 -27.22 -29.29
N TYR A 65 -3.14 -27.44 -29.96
CA TYR A 65 -1.84 -27.73 -29.36
C TYR A 65 -1.20 -26.48 -28.76
N LEU A 66 -1.42 -25.29 -29.33
CA LEU A 66 -1.07 -24.00 -28.74
C LEU A 66 -1.96 -23.72 -27.53
N LYS A 67 -3.28 -23.95 -27.61
CA LYS A 67 -4.16 -23.89 -26.42
C LYS A 67 -3.68 -24.85 -25.33
N PHE A 68 -3.32 -26.09 -25.69
CA PHE A 68 -2.88 -27.12 -24.75
C PHE A 68 -1.46 -26.87 -24.20
N SER A 69 -0.55 -26.35 -25.02
CA SER A 69 0.83 -26.05 -24.61
C SER A 69 0.91 -24.74 -23.85
N VAL A 70 0.20 -23.70 -24.30
CA VAL A 70 0.08 -22.44 -23.54
C VAL A 70 -0.59 -22.74 -22.22
N SER A 71 -1.69 -23.50 -22.14
CA SER A 71 -2.27 -23.90 -20.85
C SER A 71 -1.28 -24.72 -20.01
N LYS A 72 -0.54 -25.67 -20.57
CA LYS A 72 0.45 -26.45 -19.79
C LYS A 72 1.60 -25.60 -19.25
N TYR A 73 2.09 -24.60 -19.99
CA TYR A 73 3.11 -23.68 -19.49
C TYR A 73 2.53 -22.61 -18.55
N VAL A 74 1.31 -22.14 -18.81
CA VAL A 74 0.50 -21.28 -17.93
C VAL A 74 0.15 -21.97 -16.62
N ILE A 75 0.09 -23.31 -16.57
CA ILE A 75 -0.15 -24.08 -15.35
C ILE A 75 1.17 -24.35 -14.59
N HIS A 76 2.32 -24.30 -15.28
CA HIS A 76 3.65 -24.50 -14.67
C HIS A 76 4.26 -23.22 -14.09
N TYR A 77 3.94 -22.06 -14.65
CA TYR A 77 4.04 -20.81 -13.93
C TYR A 77 2.76 -20.70 -13.10
N GLY A 78 2.85 -20.56 -11.78
CA GLY A 78 1.68 -20.72 -10.91
C GLY A 78 0.46 -19.86 -11.30
N PRO A 79 -0.70 -20.07 -10.64
CA PRO A 79 -1.94 -19.31 -10.85
C PRO A 79 -1.77 -17.77 -10.86
N SER A 80 -0.63 -17.27 -10.38
CA SER A 80 -0.18 -15.90 -10.35
C SER A 80 -0.21 -15.11 -11.67
N ILE A 81 -0.17 -15.75 -12.85
CA ILE A 81 -0.27 -15.00 -14.13
C ILE A 81 -1.72 -14.63 -14.49
N PHE A 82 -2.70 -15.27 -13.85
CA PHE A 82 -4.13 -14.98 -14.00
C PHE A 82 -4.72 -14.29 -12.77
N ILE A 83 -3.87 -13.67 -11.95
CA ILE A 83 -4.37 -12.68 -11.00
C ILE A 83 -4.96 -11.58 -11.87
N ASN A 84 -6.29 -11.46 -11.85
CA ASN A 84 -6.97 -10.23 -12.24
C ASN A 84 -6.26 -9.11 -11.48
N TYR A 85 -5.36 -8.40 -12.12
CA TYR A 85 -4.81 -7.16 -11.58
C TYR A 85 -5.94 -6.14 -11.65
N SER A 86 -6.87 -6.24 -10.70
CA SER A 86 -7.86 -5.22 -10.49
C SER A 86 -7.13 -3.96 -10.06
N ARG A 87 -7.47 -2.86 -10.73
CA ARG A 87 -6.87 -1.54 -10.50
C ARG A 87 -6.98 -1.07 -9.05
N PHE A 88 -8.02 -1.53 -8.36
CA PHE A 88 -8.26 -1.32 -6.95
C PHE A 88 -8.60 -2.66 -6.28
N PRO A 89 -8.31 -2.83 -4.99
CA PRO A 89 -8.53 -4.10 -4.30
C PRO A 89 -10.03 -4.41 -4.11
N TYR A 90 -10.86 -3.39 -3.88
CA TYR A 90 -12.29 -3.57 -3.62
C TYR A 90 -13.15 -2.86 -4.66
N LYS A 91 -14.18 -3.55 -5.20
CA LYS A 91 -15.14 -3.00 -6.17
C LYS A 91 -14.47 -2.12 -7.24
N ALA A 92 -13.52 -2.68 -7.98
CA ALA A 92 -12.62 -1.92 -8.86
C ALA A 92 -13.33 -1.07 -9.93
N ASP A 93 -14.56 -1.43 -10.30
CA ASP A 93 -15.39 -0.67 -11.24
C ASP A 93 -16.09 0.55 -10.61
N THR A 94 -16.18 0.61 -9.28
CA THR A 94 -16.71 1.75 -8.51
C THR A 94 -15.57 2.72 -8.20
N VAL A 95 -15.50 3.82 -8.95
CA VAL A 95 -14.41 4.81 -8.89
C VAL A 95 -14.99 6.21 -8.65
N ASN A 96 -14.28 7.01 -7.86
CA ASN A 96 -14.62 8.37 -7.43
C ASN A 96 -15.94 8.47 -6.66
N GLU A 97 -16.40 7.35 -6.09
CA GLU A 97 -17.62 7.22 -5.32
C GLU A 97 -17.36 6.41 -4.06
N TRP A 98 -17.93 6.86 -2.94
CA TRP A 98 -17.84 6.15 -1.67
C TRP A 98 -18.74 4.92 -1.65
N PHE A 99 -18.24 3.81 -1.11
CA PHE A 99 -19.01 2.61 -0.83
C PHE A 99 -18.61 2.02 0.53
N ASN A 100 -19.51 1.23 1.12
CA ASN A 100 -19.21 0.49 2.35
C ASN A 100 -18.66 -0.90 2.00
N LEU A 101 -17.59 -1.29 2.68
CA LEU A 101 -17.11 -2.66 2.77
C LEU A 101 -17.64 -3.24 4.10
N PRO A 102 -18.62 -4.16 4.06
CA PRO A 102 -19.14 -4.77 5.27
C PRO A 102 -18.02 -5.59 5.97
N PRO A 103 -18.09 -5.75 7.30
CA PRO A 103 -17.23 -6.71 7.97
C PRO A 103 -17.53 -8.11 7.41
N GLU A 104 -16.49 -8.87 7.07
CA GLU A 104 -16.67 -10.29 6.76
C GLU A 104 -16.97 -11.06 8.06
N ASP A 105 -17.69 -12.18 7.95
CA ASP A 105 -18.06 -13.01 9.11
C ASP A 105 -16.83 -13.51 9.90
N ASP A 106 -15.66 -13.57 9.24
CA ASP A 106 -14.37 -13.96 9.80
C ASP A 106 -13.56 -12.78 10.38
N TRP A 107 -14.11 -11.56 10.46
CA TRP A 107 -13.47 -10.37 11.05
C TRP A 107 -14.13 -9.95 12.38
N PRO A 108 -14.15 -10.82 13.41
CA PRO A 108 -15.05 -10.74 14.56
C PRO A 108 -14.86 -9.50 15.45
N GLU A 109 -13.76 -8.77 15.30
CA GLU A 109 -13.42 -7.61 16.15
C GLU A 109 -13.81 -6.27 15.53
N ARG A 110 -14.09 -6.20 14.22
CA ARG A 110 -14.43 -4.95 13.53
C ARG A 110 -15.95 -4.75 13.56
N GLY A 111 -16.40 -3.88 14.47
CA GLY A 111 -17.84 -3.66 14.72
C GLY A 111 -18.60 -2.91 13.61
N GLU A 112 -17.94 -2.08 12.82
CA GLU A 112 -18.57 -1.23 11.80
C GLU A 112 -17.98 -1.46 10.40
N ALA A 113 -18.78 -1.21 9.36
CA ALA A 113 -18.35 -1.28 7.97
C ALA A 113 -17.32 -0.17 7.65
N VAL A 114 -16.26 -0.54 6.93
CA VAL A 114 -15.22 0.41 6.51
C VAL A 114 -15.70 1.16 5.26
N LYS A 115 -15.66 2.49 5.28
CA LYS A 115 -15.99 3.31 4.10
C LYS A 115 -14.80 3.38 3.17
N ILE A 116 -14.99 3.05 1.91
CA ILE A 116 -13.92 3.00 0.92
C ILE A 116 -14.26 3.92 -0.25
N ILE A 117 -13.24 4.59 -0.79
CA ILE A 117 -13.30 5.23 -2.09
C ILE A 117 -12.07 4.86 -2.91
N ASN A 118 -12.32 4.44 -4.15
CA ASN A 118 -11.28 4.26 -5.16
C ASN A 118 -11.15 5.57 -5.94
N VAL A 119 -9.97 6.16 -6.00
CA VAL A 119 -9.74 7.48 -6.59
C VAL A 119 -8.80 7.35 -7.78
N ASP A 120 -9.31 7.61 -8.97
CA ASP A 120 -8.46 7.72 -10.14
C ASP A 120 -7.75 9.07 -10.21
N LYS A 121 -6.87 9.23 -11.20
CA LYS A 121 -6.14 10.47 -11.44
C LYS A 121 -7.02 11.72 -11.57
N CYS A 122 -8.20 11.59 -12.19
CA CYS A 122 -9.15 12.69 -12.34
C CYS A 122 -9.80 13.04 -10.99
N GLY A 123 -10.20 12.04 -10.23
CA GLY A 123 -10.74 12.18 -8.88
C GLY A 123 -9.73 12.75 -7.89
N LEU A 124 -8.44 12.39 -8.04
CA LEU A 124 -7.35 12.90 -7.23
C LEU A 124 -7.14 14.39 -7.49
N ALA A 125 -7.09 14.79 -8.78
CA ALA A 125 -6.97 16.19 -9.18
C ALA A 125 -8.16 17.05 -8.69
N ARG A 126 -9.36 16.47 -8.64
CA ARG A 126 -10.58 17.12 -8.14
C ARG A 126 -10.78 16.96 -6.63
N LYS A 127 -9.91 16.22 -5.94
CA LYS A 127 -10.03 15.83 -4.53
C LYS A 127 -11.42 15.25 -4.17
N CYS A 128 -11.98 14.39 -5.02
CA CYS A 128 -13.34 13.84 -4.83
C CYS A 128 -13.55 13.09 -3.50
N TYR A 129 -12.48 12.55 -2.93
CA TYR A 129 -12.48 11.93 -1.59
C TYR A 129 -12.84 12.91 -0.46
N ARG A 130 -12.82 14.23 -0.69
CA ARG A 130 -13.24 15.22 0.31
C ARG A 130 -14.76 15.36 0.45
N THR A 131 -15.52 14.78 -0.47
CA THR A 131 -16.99 14.79 -0.43
C THR A 131 -17.48 13.49 0.16
N GLN A 132 -18.03 13.51 1.37
CA GLN A 132 -18.66 12.34 1.99
C GLN A 132 -20.12 12.68 2.31
N ASN A 133 -21.05 11.75 2.02
CA ASN A 133 -22.49 11.95 2.22
C ASN A 133 -23.04 13.24 1.59
N GLN A 134 -22.58 13.59 0.38
CA GLN A 134 -22.98 14.80 -0.37
C GLN A 134 -22.58 16.14 0.28
N VAL A 135 -21.81 16.13 1.37
CA VAL A 135 -21.23 17.35 1.93
C VAL A 135 -19.84 17.55 1.34
N GLU A 136 -19.70 18.56 0.48
CA GLU A 136 -18.43 18.90 -0.15
C GLU A 136 -17.42 19.41 0.88
N ASN A 137 -16.16 18.99 0.71
CA ASN A 137 -15.01 19.43 1.53
C ASN A 137 -15.12 19.16 3.04
N ALA A 138 -16.04 18.29 3.47
CA ALA A 138 -16.18 17.95 4.88
C ALA A 138 -15.21 16.84 5.33
N PHE A 139 -14.74 15.97 4.42
CA PHE A 139 -13.85 14.87 4.78
C PHE A 139 -12.37 15.24 4.61
N PRO A 140 -11.47 14.78 5.52
CA PRO A 140 -11.75 14.07 6.76
C PRO A 140 -12.00 14.99 7.97
N ASP A 141 -11.95 16.31 7.79
CA ASP A 141 -11.93 17.29 8.88
C ASP A 141 -13.17 17.21 9.79
N SER A 142 -14.33 16.85 9.25
CA SER A 142 -15.59 16.65 10.01
C SER A 142 -15.60 15.43 10.93
N LEU A 143 -14.58 14.56 10.85
CA LEU A 143 -14.49 13.36 11.69
C LEU A 143 -13.87 13.64 13.06
N GLU A 144 -13.14 14.75 13.21
CA GLU A 144 -12.51 15.16 14.48
C GLU A 144 -13.45 16.12 15.22
N ASP A 145 -13.64 15.88 16.50
CA ASP A 145 -14.53 16.67 17.36
C ASP A 145 -14.03 16.65 18.82
N ASP A 146 -14.86 17.07 19.78
CA ASP A 146 -14.48 17.11 21.19
C ASP A 146 -14.28 15.72 21.80
N GLU A 147 -14.97 14.69 21.29
CA GLU A 147 -14.92 13.32 21.79
C GLU A 147 -13.92 12.44 21.01
N PHE A 148 -13.69 12.74 19.74
CA PHE A 148 -12.90 11.91 18.83
C PHE A 148 -11.66 12.60 18.28
N GLU A 149 -10.61 11.82 18.09
CA GLU A 149 -9.41 12.20 17.36
C GLU A 149 -9.27 11.39 16.08
N VAL A 150 -8.75 12.06 15.05
CA VAL A 150 -8.52 11.46 13.75
C VAL A 150 -7.04 11.30 13.48
N PHE A 151 -6.67 10.19 12.86
CA PHE A 151 -5.30 9.89 12.48
C PHE A 151 -5.24 9.24 11.10
N PHE A 152 -4.11 9.42 10.41
CA PHE A 152 -3.92 9.01 9.02
C PHE A 152 -2.67 8.15 8.87
N HIS A 153 -2.80 7.03 8.17
CA HIS A 153 -1.66 6.18 7.78
C HIS A 153 -1.58 6.10 6.24
N GLY A 154 -0.51 6.62 5.67
CA GLY A 154 -0.23 6.51 4.23
C GLY A 154 0.58 5.26 3.90
N THR A 155 0.10 4.43 2.97
CA THR A 155 0.72 3.16 2.59
C THR A 155 0.41 2.75 1.15
N SER A 156 0.73 1.52 0.72
CA SER A 156 0.34 0.99 -0.61
C SER A 156 -1.06 0.36 -0.60
N HIS A 157 -1.61 0.02 -1.76
CA HIS A 157 -2.87 -0.75 -1.83
C HIS A 157 -2.77 -2.08 -1.09
N GLU A 158 -1.76 -2.89 -1.41
CA GLU A 158 -1.49 -4.20 -0.79
C GLU A 158 -1.37 -4.10 0.74
N SER A 159 -0.65 -3.10 1.26
CA SER A 159 -0.51 -2.93 2.71
C SER A 159 -1.79 -2.42 3.38
N ALA A 160 -2.63 -1.67 2.67
CA ALA A 160 -3.93 -1.27 3.20
C ALA A 160 -4.92 -2.45 3.22
N GLU A 161 -4.92 -3.29 2.18
CA GLU A 161 -5.66 -4.56 2.12
C GLU A 161 -5.25 -5.47 3.28
N ASP A 162 -3.95 -5.71 3.48
CA ASP A 162 -3.41 -6.45 4.63
C ASP A 162 -3.95 -5.94 5.98
N ILE A 163 -4.07 -4.61 6.16
CA ILE A 163 -4.57 -4.00 7.41
C ILE A 163 -6.09 -4.13 7.53
N ILE A 164 -6.82 -3.98 6.43
CA ILE A 164 -8.29 -4.11 6.39
C ILE A 164 -8.71 -5.55 6.69
N GLU A 165 -7.95 -6.53 6.23
CA GLU A 165 -8.32 -7.95 6.35
C GLU A 165 -7.68 -8.61 7.57
N GLY A 166 -6.41 -8.31 7.85
CA GLY A 166 -5.62 -8.95 8.90
C GLY A 166 -5.33 -8.10 10.14
N GLY A 167 -5.72 -6.82 10.13
CA GLY A 167 -5.40 -5.87 11.20
C GLY A 167 -3.95 -5.37 11.16
N ILE A 168 -3.58 -4.51 12.12
CA ILE A 168 -2.24 -3.92 12.17
C ILE A 168 -1.24 -4.90 12.79
N ASP A 169 -0.28 -5.38 11.98
CA ASP A 169 0.86 -6.17 12.47
C ASP A 169 2.07 -5.28 12.81
N LEU A 170 2.35 -5.09 14.10
CA LEU A 170 3.53 -4.33 14.55
C LEU A 170 4.85 -4.95 14.08
N GLY A 171 4.91 -6.25 13.85
CA GLY A 171 6.10 -6.97 13.37
C GLY A 171 6.50 -6.61 11.94
N LYS A 172 5.59 -6.03 11.14
CA LYS A 172 5.88 -5.45 9.82
C LYS A 172 6.48 -4.03 9.91
N GLY A 173 6.64 -3.50 11.11
CA GLY A 173 7.22 -2.18 11.36
C GLY A 173 8.66 -2.05 10.84
N ALA A 174 8.98 -0.88 10.28
CA ALA A 174 10.34 -0.62 9.82
C ALA A 174 11.32 -0.42 10.99
N ARG A 175 12.56 -0.90 10.81
CA ARG A 175 13.66 -0.70 11.78
C ARG A 175 14.16 0.75 11.80
N LYS A 176 14.76 1.15 12.92
CA LYS A 176 15.44 2.43 13.14
C LYS A 176 14.58 3.63 12.71
N ARG A 177 13.35 3.69 13.20
CA ARG A 177 12.43 4.83 13.05
C ARG A 177 12.53 5.72 14.29
N ASP A 178 11.79 6.83 14.27
CA ASP A 178 11.92 7.88 15.31
C ASP A 178 11.59 7.34 16.71
N PHE A 179 10.55 6.51 16.79
CA PHE A 179 9.94 6.02 18.04
C PHE A 179 9.86 4.48 18.12
N SER A 180 10.45 3.76 17.18
CA SER A 180 10.40 2.30 17.13
C SER A 180 11.59 1.71 16.36
N ASP A 181 11.86 0.42 16.58
CA ASP A 181 12.89 -0.32 15.86
C ASP A 181 12.39 -1.72 15.49
N GLY A 182 11.55 -1.76 14.46
CA GLY A 182 10.99 -3.00 13.90
C GLY A 182 9.62 -3.40 14.46
N ASP A 183 9.01 -2.55 15.28
CA ASP A 183 7.85 -2.89 16.11
C ASP A 183 6.93 -1.67 16.35
N GLY A 184 6.58 -0.95 15.28
CA GLY A 184 5.77 0.27 15.40
C GLY A 184 4.94 0.58 14.17
N PHE A 185 3.75 1.13 14.41
CA PHE A 185 2.82 1.60 13.38
C PHE A 185 2.66 3.13 13.48
N TYR A 186 2.94 3.83 12.38
CA TYR A 186 3.07 5.30 12.38
C TYR A 186 1.85 5.98 11.78
N LEU A 187 1.36 7.00 12.45
CA LEU A 187 0.25 7.82 11.98
C LEU A 187 0.60 9.31 12.00
N ASN A 188 -0.13 10.09 11.21
CA ASN A 188 -0.03 11.53 11.10
C ASN A 188 -1.39 12.19 11.41
N LYS A 189 -1.39 13.47 11.74
CA LYS A 189 -2.59 14.32 11.93
C LYS A 189 -3.02 15.05 10.67
N ASN A 190 -2.23 15.04 9.61
CA ASN A 190 -2.56 15.68 8.35
C ASN A 190 -2.76 14.65 7.22
N PHE A 191 -3.97 14.64 6.64
CA PHE A 191 -4.34 13.72 5.56
C PHE A 191 -3.50 13.93 4.28
N ASP A 192 -3.34 15.18 3.84
CA ASP A 192 -2.61 15.50 2.61
C ASP A 192 -1.13 15.13 2.75
N ASP A 193 -0.57 15.22 3.96
CA ASP A 193 0.76 14.70 4.26
C ASP A 193 0.80 13.18 4.13
N ALA A 194 -0.11 12.44 4.79
CA ALA A 194 -0.16 10.97 4.68
C ALA A 194 -0.29 10.50 3.23
N LEU A 195 -1.15 11.15 2.44
CA LEU A 195 -1.30 10.89 1.01
C LEU A 195 0.00 11.15 0.24
N ARG A 196 0.64 12.31 0.45
CA ARG A 196 1.92 12.64 -0.21
C ARG A 196 3.03 11.65 0.16
N TRP A 197 3.06 11.18 1.40
CA TRP A 197 3.98 10.14 1.85
C TRP A 197 3.73 8.81 1.12
N ALA A 198 2.47 8.40 0.98
CA ALA A 198 2.08 7.19 0.27
C ALA A 198 2.45 7.25 -1.23
N GLU A 199 2.10 8.35 -1.91
CA GLU A 199 2.40 8.56 -3.33
C GLU A 199 3.90 8.58 -3.65
N HIS A 200 4.73 9.02 -2.70
CA HIS A 200 6.18 9.04 -2.90
C HIS A 200 6.76 7.62 -2.95
N ARG A 201 6.10 6.65 -2.32
CA ARG A 201 6.58 5.28 -2.16
C ARG A 201 5.98 4.29 -3.15
N SER A 202 4.76 4.55 -3.61
CA SER A 202 4.02 3.66 -4.51
C SER A 202 3.17 4.46 -5.49
N LYS A 203 2.99 3.92 -6.70
CA LYS A 203 2.01 4.43 -7.68
C LYS A 203 0.58 4.10 -7.28
N SER A 204 0.40 2.97 -6.60
CA SER A 204 -0.85 2.49 -6.02
C SER A 204 -0.78 2.76 -4.52
N SER A 205 -1.31 3.91 -4.13
CA SER A 205 -1.20 4.50 -2.79
C SER A 205 -2.54 4.42 -2.07
N ALA A 206 -2.51 4.34 -0.74
CA ALA A 206 -3.70 4.32 0.08
C ALA A 206 -3.48 5.18 1.33
N VAL A 207 -4.57 5.76 1.84
CA VAL A 207 -4.58 6.41 3.15
C VAL A 207 -5.69 5.78 3.99
N LEU A 208 -5.30 5.14 5.09
CA LEU A 208 -6.23 4.68 6.12
C LEU A 208 -6.53 5.82 7.09
N VAL A 209 -7.81 5.97 7.42
CA VAL A 209 -8.33 7.01 8.31
C VAL A 209 -8.91 6.35 9.55
N PHE A 210 -8.30 6.65 10.69
CA PHE A 210 -8.68 6.14 11.99
C PHE A 210 -9.41 7.23 12.76
N ARG A 211 -10.56 6.90 13.36
CA ARG A 211 -11.34 7.78 14.21
C ARG A 211 -11.51 7.11 15.58
N LEU A 212 -10.92 7.70 16.61
CA LEU A 212 -10.79 7.10 17.93
C LEU A 212 -11.38 7.99 19.00
N LYS A 213 -12.06 7.41 19.99
CA LYS A 213 -12.47 8.16 21.18
C LYS A 213 -11.23 8.58 21.96
N LYS A 214 -11.17 9.86 22.35
CA LYS A 214 -10.04 10.43 23.09
C LYS A 214 -9.77 9.70 24.40
N THR A 215 -10.82 9.41 25.17
CA THR A 215 -10.73 8.72 26.47
C THR A 215 -10.21 7.28 26.34
N GLU A 216 -10.54 6.58 25.25
CA GLU A 216 -10.04 5.23 25.00
C GLU A 216 -8.55 5.25 24.63
N LEU A 217 -8.14 6.17 23.76
CA LEU A 217 -6.75 6.30 23.31
C LEU A 217 -5.85 6.86 24.42
N ARG A 218 -6.21 8.01 24.97
CA ARG A 218 -5.36 8.81 25.87
C ARG A 218 -5.54 8.46 27.33
N GLY A 219 -6.74 8.04 27.72
CA GLY A 219 -7.13 7.96 29.12
C GLY A 219 -7.73 9.28 29.62
N ASP A 220 -7.77 9.48 30.93
CA ASP A 220 -8.35 10.68 31.52
C ASP A 220 -7.37 11.87 31.46
N ASP A 221 -6.07 11.62 31.57
CA ASP A 221 -5.01 12.65 31.67
C ASP A 221 -3.85 12.39 30.69
N ASN A 222 -4.13 11.74 29.55
CA ASN A 222 -3.12 11.34 28.54
C ASN A 222 -2.07 10.35 29.07
N GLU A 223 -2.39 9.60 30.12
CA GLU A 223 -1.48 8.70 30.82
C GLU A 223 -1.07 7.48 29.98
N LYS A 224 -1.83 7.14 28.93
CA LYS A 224 -1.52 6.03 28.03
C LYS A 224 -0.45 6.37 27.00
N GLY A 225 -0.18 7.65 26.77
CA GLY A 225 0.74 8.13 25.74
C GLY A 225 2.05 8.66 26.32
N TYR A 226 3.16 8.36 25.66
CA TYR A 226 4.40 9.10 25.92
C TYR A 226 4.47 10.34 25.03
N ASP A 227 4.05 11.48 25.57
CA ASP A 227 3.95 12.74 24.85
C ASP A 227 5.27 13.51 24.85
N LEU A 228 5.84 13.73 23.67
CA LEU A 228 7.10 14.43 23.45
C LEU A 228 6.91 15.72 22.63
N ARG A 229 5.68 16.27 22.59
CA ARG A 229 5.34 17.47 21.81
C ARG A 229 5.80 18.76 22.48
N GLU A 230 5.72 18.83 23.80
CA GLU A 230 5.98 20.06 24.52
C GLU A 230 7.45 20.53 24.39
N PRO A 231 7.70 21.86 24.35
CA PRO A 231 9.05 22.40 24.16
C PRO A 231 10.07 21.97 25.22
N ASP A 232 9.64 21.73 26.46
CA ASP A 232 10.46 21.25 27.57
C ASP A 232 10.87 19.77 27.41
N MET A 233 10.04 18.97 26.73
CA MET A 233 10.32 17.58 26.39
C MET A 233 11.37 17.42 25.29
N LYS A 234 11.86 18.50 24.67
CA LYS A 234 12.85 18.47 23.58
C LYS A 234 14.09 17.63 23.88
N LYS A 235 14.65 17.71 25.10
CA LYS A 235 15.83 16.91 25.47
C LYS A 235 15.50 15.42 25.53
N GLU A 236 14.34 15.08 26.06
CA GLU A 236 13.89 13.69 26.15
C GLU A 236 13.53 13.16 24.75
N TRP A 237 12.85 13.95 23.92
CA TRP A 237 12.65 13.66 22.50
C TRP A 237 13.97 13.33 21.80
N GLN A 238 15.01 14.16 21.95
CA GLN A 238 16.32 13.89 21.32
C GLN A 238 16.93 12.56 21.79
N LYS A 239 16.78 12.22 23.07
CA LYS A 239 17.26 10.96 23.64
C LYS A 239 16.47 9.78 23.09
N VAL A 240 15.14 9.87 22.99
CA VAL A 240 14.27 8.85 22.40
C VAL A 240 14.65 8.60 20.94
N ILE A 241 14.76 9.67 20.13
CA ILE A 241 15.17 9.56 18.72
C ILE A 241 16.53 8.87 18.58
N LYS A 242 17.54 9.31 19.35
CA LYS A 242 18.88 8.68 19.34
C LYS A 242 18.79 7.19 19.64
N THR A 243 18.04 6.84 20.68
CA THR A 243 17.88 5.47 21.14
C THR A 243 17.30 4.56 20.06
N PHE A 244 16.19 4.95 19.43
CA PHE A 244 15.55 4.12 18.40
C PHE A 244 16.30 4.15 17.07
N ARG A 245 16.75 5.31 16.60
CA ARG A 245 17.45 5.46 15.31
C ARG A 245 18.81 4.78 15.28
N ASN A 246 19.51 4.68 16.41
CA ASN A 246 20.77 3.92 16.47
C ASN A 246 20.55 2.40 16.41
N GLY A 247 19.34 1.91 16.67
CA GLY A 247 19.06 0.47 16.81
C GLY A 247 19.81 -0.18 17.98
N THR A 248 20.23 0.61 18.96
CA THR A 248 20.91 0.15 20.18
C THR A 248 19.94 -0.05 21.33
N LEU A 249 18.66 -0.26 21.01
CA LEU A 249 17.60 -0.35 21.99
C LEU A 249 17.79 -1.62 22.83
N ASN A 250 17.98 -1.45 24.14
CA ASN A 250 18.00 -2.57 25.06
C ASN A 250 16.59 -3.18 25.15
N SER A 251 16.49 -4.51 25.06
CA SER A 251 15.21 -5.24 25.20
C SER A 251 14.49 -4.94 26.51
N LYS A 252 15.23 -4.67 27.60
CA LYS A 252 14.66 -4.24 28.89
C LYS A 252 13.96 -2.88 28.77
N TYR A 253 14.66 -1.89 28.20
CA TYR A 253 14.10 -0.56 28.00
C TYR A 253 12.86 -0.59 27.08
N ARG A 254 12.89 -1.41 26.02
CA ARG A 254 11.72 -1.64 25.16
C ARG A 254 10.52 -2.16 25.95
N LYS A 255 10.72 -3.18 26.79
CA LYS A 255 9.66 -3.76 27.61
C LYS A 255 9.11 -2.77 28.63
N GLU A 256 9.97 -2.00 29.28
CA GLU A 256 9.58 -0.96 30.23
C GLU A 256 8.73 0.13 29.55
N MET A 257 9.18 0.64 28.39
CA MET A 257 8.43 1.61 27.60
C MET A 257 7.06 1.08 27.19
N ASN A 258 7.00 -0.13 26.63
CA ASN A 258 5.75 -0.75 26.20
C ASN A 258 4.84 -1.16 27.38
N HIS A 259 5.35 -1.24 28.61
CA HIS A 259 4.56 -1.49 29.80
C HIS A 259 3.90 -0.21 30.33
N LEU A 260 4.61 0.93 30.23
CA LEU A 260 4.13 2.22 30.70
C LEU A 260 3.24 2.92 29.67
N TYR A 261 3.56 2.78 28.39
CA TYR A 261 2.94 3.57 27.33
C TYR A 261 2.47 2.69 26.18
N GLN A 262 1.29 3.02 25.67
CA GLN A 262 0.66 2.36 24.54
C GLN A 262 1.13 2.90 23.19
N PHE A 263 1.51 4.17 23.16
CA PHE A 263 2.04 4.87 22.00
C PHE A 263 3.04 5.95 22.43
N ILE A 264 3.80 6.47 21.45
CA ILE A 264 4.70 7.61 21.61
C ILE A 264 4.32 8.63 20.55
N GLU A 265 4.19 9.91 20.91
CA GLU A 265 3.89 10.96 19.95
C GLU A 265 4.86 12.14 20.07
N GLY A 266 5.01 12.88 18.98
CA GLY A 266 5.86 14.06 18.96
C GLY A 266 6.23 14.47 17.54
N PRO A 267 7.14 15.45 17.40
CA PRO A 267 7.58 15.92 16.10
C PRO A 267 8.38 14.87 15.34
N MET A 268 8.35 14.94 14.01
CA MET A 268 9.21 14.15 13.14
C MET A 268 10.67 14.60 13.25
N ALA A 269 11.61 13.68 13.17
CA ALA A 269 13.01 14.04 13.11
C ALA A 269 13.41 14.43 11.68
N SER A 270 14.06 15.58 11.53
CA SER A 270 14.72 16.01 10.29
C SER A 270 16.06 15.28 10.17
N ILE A 271 16.00 14.00 9.79
CA ILE A 271 17.15 13.12 9.64
C ILE A 271 17.32 12.78 8.16
N SER A 272 18.47 13.14 7.61
CA SER A 272 18.90 12.71 6.28
C SER A 272 19.53 11.32 6.41
N GLU A 273 18.99 10.33 5.68
CA GLU A 273 19.56 8.96 5.62
C GLU A 273 21.03 8.93 5.19
N LYS A 274 21.54 10.01 4.56
CA LYS A 274 22.91 10.10 4.04
C LYS A 274 23.94 10.53 5.08
N ASN A 275 23.54 11.05 6.24
CA ASN A 275 24.47 11.60 7.22
C ASN A 275 24.32 10.91 8.58
N SER A 276 25.26 10.04 8.94
CA SER A 276 25.34 9.40 10.27
C SER A 276 25.43 10.43 11.41
N SER A 277 25.95 11.63 11.16
CA SER A 277 25.97 12.76 12.10
C SER A 277 24.59 13.32 12.43
N SER A 278 23.56 13.06 11.60
CA SER A 278 22.20 13.54 11.87
C SER A 278 21.52 12.80 13.02
N VAL A 279 21.95 11.56 13.31
CA VAL A 279 21.45 10.79 14.46
C VAL A 279 22.08 11.27 15.77
N SER A 280 23.30 11.81 15.75
CA SER A 280 23.95 12.31 16.98
C SER A 280 23.38 13.65 17.46
N HIS A 281 22.75 14.43 16.57
CA HIS A 281 22.11 15.71 16.89
C HIS A 281 20.76 15.86 16.17
N PRO A 282 19.75 15.05 16.54
CA PRO A 282 18.46 15.09 15.88
C PRO A 282 17.80 16.45 16.10
N ARG A 283 17.20 16.96 15.04
CA ARG A 283 16.41 18.20 15.03
C ARG A 283 14.97 17.85 14.72
N GLN A 284 14.04 18.48 15.44
CA GLN A 284 12.62 18.40 15.12
C GLN A 284 12.41 19.07 13.76
N LYS A 285 11.58 18.45 12.93
CA LYS A 285 11.08 19.05 11.70
C LYS A 285 9.95 20.01 12.10
N ASP A 286 10.02 21.25 11.61
CA ASP A 286 9.04 22.28 11.92
C ASP A 286 7.64 21.85 11.47
N ASP A 287 6.63 22.21 12.26
CA ASP A 287 5.20 21.95 12.04
C ASP A 287 4.88 20.48 11.69
N SER A 288 5.61 19.54 12.29
CA SER A 288 5.44 18.12 12.03
C SER A 288 4.90 17.37 13.25
N TYR A 289 4.15 16.31 12.98
CA TYR A 289 3.57 15.44 13.99
C TYR A 289 3.66 13.98 13.54
N GLN A 290 3.96 13.08 14.46
CA GLN A 290 3.74 11.66 14.27
C GLN A 290 3.31 11.01 15.59
N LEU A 291 2.50 9.97 15.47
CA LEU A 291 2.18 9.04 16.55
C LEU A 291 2.66 7.65 16.17
N CYS A 292 3.32 6.96 17.08
CA CYS A 292 3.78 5.59 16.90
C CYS A 292 3.07 4.68 17.90
N VAL A 293 2.21 3.79 17.40
CA VAL A 293 1.58 2.72 18.17
C VAL A 293 2.63 1.65 18.48
N ARG A 294 2.65 1.18 19.73
CA ARG A 294 3.74 0.35 20.29
C ARG A 294 3.27 -0.96 20.93
N THR A 295 1.99 -1.11 21.21
CA THR A 295 1.42 -2.20 22.00
C THR A 295 0.22 -2.82 21.29
N GLN A 296 -0.04 -4.11 21.57
CA GLN A 296 -1.14 -4.84 20.94
C GLN A 296 -2.51 -4.28 21.33
N ASN A 297 -2.72 -3.93 22.59
CA ASN A 297 -3.98 -3.31 23.06
C ASN A 297 -4.31 -2.02 22.29
N CYS A 298 -3.28 -1.23 21.97
CA CYS A 298 -3.45 -0.01 21.19
C CYS A 298 -3.71 -0.34 19.72
N VAL A 299 -3.07 -1.37 19.16
CA VAL A 299 -3.41 -1.90 17.83
C VAL A 299 -4.87 -2.29 17.73
N GLU A 300 -5.39 -3.06 18.69
CA GLU A 300 -6.80 -3.48 18.72
C GLU A 300 -7.75 -2.26 18.75
N LEU A 301 -7.36 -1.20 19.48
CA LEU A 301 -8.09 0.06 19.47
C LEU A 301 -8.09 0.71 18.08
N PHE A 302 -6.95 0.77 17.40
CA PHE A 302 -6.84 1.32 16.04
C PHE A 302 -7.57 0.44 15.01
N ASP A 303 -7.51 -0.88 15.10
CA ASP A 303 -8.20 -1.79 14.19
C ASP A 303 -9.72 -1.63 14.24
N ARG A 304 -10.28 -1.46 15.46
CA ARG A 304 -11.69 -1.11 15.68
C ARG A 304 -12.01 0.32 15.23
N GLY A 305 -11.03 1.21 15.31
CA GLY A 305 -11.15 2.63 14.94
C GLY A 305 -10.98 2.92 13.45
N LEU A 306 -10.75 1.91 12.61
CA LEU A 306 -10.60 2.10 11.16
C LEU A 306 -11.94 2.54 10.55
N HIS A 307 -12.06 3.83 10.25
CA HIS A 307 -13.31 4.43 9.77
C HIS A 307 -13.41 4.48 8.24
N SER A 308 -12.30 4.81 7.56
CA SER A 308 -12.32 4.90 6.10
C SER A 308 -10.97 4.61 5.46
N VAL A 309 -10.98 4.26 4.17
CA VAL A 309 -9.77 4.10 3.35
C VAL A 309 -9.94 4.78 2.00
N VAL A 310 -8.94 5.58 1.62
CA VAL A 310 -8.86 6.21 0.30
C VAL A 310 -7.79 5.49 -0.50
N PHE A 311 -8.17 4.71 -1.50
CA PHE A 311 -7.24 4.15 -2.47
C PHE A 311 -7.05 5.12 -3.63
N SER A 312 -5.81 5.38 -4.04
CA SER A 312 -5.49 6.28 -5.14
C SER A 312 -4.43 5.71 -6.08
N GLU A 313 -4.54 6.07 -7.36
CA GLU A 313 -3.51 5.81 -8.37
C GLU A 313 -3.06 7.10 -9.07
N LYS A 314 -1.77 7.14 -9.43
CA LYS A 314 -1.10 8.30 -10.03
C LYS A 314 -0.79 8.13 -11.52
#